data_AF-A0A8D8E5R4-F1
#
_entry.id   AF-A0A8D8E5R4-F1
#
_cell.length_a   1.000
_cell.length_b   1.000
_cell.length_c   1.000
_cell.angle_alpha   90.00
_cell.angle_beta   90.00
_cell.angle_gamma   90.00
#
_symmetry.space_group_name_H-M   'P 1'
#
loop_
_entity.id
_entity.type
_entity.pdbx_description
1 polymer ?
#
loop_
_entity_poly.entity_id
_entity_poly.type
_entity_poly.pdbx_seq_one_letter_code
_entity_poly.pdbx_strand_id
1 'polypeptide(L)'
;LDLDNVPNERLIEEENAEIGNVKWSVYSHYMKSIGISFSVTTVIFSLLYQSFSVGSNLWLSQWSMDQSNDTSVRDKYLSVYGTLGIGHAISSFLCDLIPLLGAWKAAVYLHNHLLSSILRLPLSFFDTTPTGRILSRFSKDIDVLDNTLPQSVSALFYHVFELVATLAVIIFTIPIFTAAIIPIGILYYLVQRVFVATSRQLRRLESVSRSPIYSHFGETIQGTQTIRAYGVQDRFIGLSEARVDFNQVCMFPSMIANRWLAVRMEGLGSFIVLFVALFAVWGRETMNPGMVGLSILYALQITQTLNWLVRVTSELETNIVAVERIKEYGETKPEAAWELQKSTLSRDWPEQGRVEFQDFQVR
;
A
#
# COMPACT_ATOMS: atom_id res chain seq x y z
N LEU A 1 -45.11 30.74 10.75
CA LEU A 1 -44.69 29.54 10.01
C LEU A 1 -43.19 29.70 9.82
N ASP A 2 -42.42 29.29 10.84
CA ASP A 2 -40.96 29.32 10.83
C ASP A 2 -40.47 28.32 9.78
N LEU A 3 -39.99 28.84 8.65
CA LEU A 3 -39.41 28.05 7.56
C LEU A 3 -37.94 27.67 7.82
N ASP A 4 -37.39 28.06 8.97
CA ASP A 4 -35.97 27.83 9.32
C ASP A 4 -35.72 26.56 10.13
N ASN A 5 -36.76 25.76 10.42
CA ASN A 5 -36.69 24.57 11.26
C ASN A 5 -37.08 23.27 10.52
N VAL A 6 -36.90 23.24 9.20
CA VAL A 6 -36.91 21.97 8.46
C VAL A 6 -35.49 21.40 8.57
N PRO A 7 -35.26 20.30 9.32
CA PRO A 7 -33.98 19.62 9.23
C PRO A 7 -33.76 19.29 7.75
N ASN A 8 -32.60 19.67 7.23
CA ASN A 8 -32.16 19.23 5.90
C ASN A 8 -32.02 17.70 5.95
N GLU A 9 -33.13 16.98 5.82
CA GLU A 9 -33.19 15.52 5.73
C GLU A 9 -32.67 15.14 4.34
N ARG A 10 -31.35 15.20 4.18
CA ARG A 10 -30.68 14.61 3.03
C ARG A 10 -30.79 13.09 3.21
N LEU A 11 -31.63 12.48 2.37
CA LEU A 11 -31.73 11.01 2.24
C LEU A 11 -30.38 10.37 1.93
N ILE A 12 -29.51 11.11 1.22
CA ILE A 12 -28.17 10.66 0.88
C ILE A 12 -27.24 10.93 2.06
N GLU A 13 -26.77 9.86 2.70
CA GLU A 13 -25.73 9.96 3.72
C GLU A 13 -24.41 10.40 3.09
N GLU A 14 -23.81 11.46 3.64
CA GLU A 14 -22.45 11.87 3.29
C GLU A 14 -21.45 10.80 3.73
N GLU A 15 -20.48 10.49 2.87
CA GLU A 15 -19.48 9.45 3.17
C GLU A 15 -18.63 9.89 4.37
N ASN A 16 -18.78 9.18 5.50
CA ASN A 16 -17.90 9.33 6.65
C ASN A 16 -16.52 8.78 6.27
N ALA A 17 -15.63 9.62 5.75
CA ALA A 17 -14.22 9.27 5.68
C ALA A 17 -13.72 9.06 7.11
N GLU A 18 -13.33 7.83 7.50
CA GLU A 18 -12.70 7.61 8.81
C GLU A 18 -11.49 8.54 8.93
N ILE A 19 -11.58 9.51 9.85
CA ILE A 19 -10.53 10.52 10.06
C ILE A 19 -9.50 9.90 10.99
N GLY A 20 -8.39 9.40 10.46
CA GLY A 20 -7.34 8.84 11.32
C GLY A 20 -6.28 8.00 10.61
N ASN A 21 -5.50 7.28 11.42
CA ASN A 21 -4.62 6.21 10.93
C ASN A 21 -5.48 4.96 10.66
N VAL A 22 -5.17 4.24 9.58
CA VAL A 22 -5.83 2.97 9.26
C VAL A 22 -5.61 1.98 10.41
N LYS A 23 -6.70 1.37 10.89
CA LYS A 23 -6.63 0.42 12.00
C LYS A 23 -5.85 -0.83 11.58
N TRP A 24 -5.00 -1.36 12.48
CA TRP A 24 -4.26 -2.61 12.24
C TRP A 24 -5.17 -3.80 11.88
N SER A 25 -6.43 -3.76 12.32
CA SER A 25 -7.46 -4.74 11.95
C SER A 25 -7.70 -4.85 10.44
N VAL A 26 -7.50 -3.77 9.67
CA VAL A 26 -7.67 -3.77 8.21
C VAL A 26 -6.50 -4.52 7.55
N TYR A 27 -5.27 -4.24 7.96
CA TYR A 27 -4.08 -4.98 7.51
C TYR A 27 -4.20 -6.47 7.84
N SER A 28 -4.61 -6.79 9.07
CA SER A 28 -4.83 -8.18 9.47
C SER A 28 -5.94 -8.85 8.68
N HIS A 29 -7.01 -8.14 8.33
CA HIS A 29 -8.09 -8.68 7.50
C HIS A 29 -7.58 -9.03 6.10
N TYR A 30 -6.84 -8.13 5.44
CA TYR A 30 -6.23 -8.40 4.14
C TYR A 30 -5.29 -9.62 4.16
N MET A 31 -4.40 -9.67 5.16
CA MET A 31 -3.47 -10.80 5.32
C MET A 31 -4.19 -12.13 5.58
N LYS A 32 -5.31 -12.12 6.31
CA LYS A 32 -6.15 -13.30 6.50
C LYS A 32 -6.85 -13.73 5.20
N SER A 33 -7.27 -12.78 4.37
CA SER A 33 -7.89 -13.06 3.06
C SER A 33 -6.93 -13.69 2.06
N ILE A 34 -5.64 -13.32 2.10
CA ILE A 34 -4.57 -14.01 1.34
C ILE A 34 -4.40 -15.46 1.83
N GLY A 35 -4.52 -15.64 3.14
CA GLY A 35 -4.36 -16.92 3.82
C GLY A 35 -2.97 -17.06 4.44
N ILE A 36 -2.95 -17.54 5.68
CA ILE A 36 -1.74 -17.63 6.51
C ILE A 36 -0.63 -18.43 5.82
N SER A 37 -0.98 -19.48 5.09
CA SER A 37 -0.01 -20.32 4.36
C SER A 37 0.78 -19.51 3.32
N PHE A 38 0.10 -18.71 2.49
CA PHE A 38 0.77 -17.89 1.49
C PHE A 38 1.65 -16.81 2.14
N SER A 39 1.14 -16.13 3.17
CA SER A 39 1.91 -15.10 3.89
C SER A 39 3.18 -15.66 4.55
N VAL A 40 3.09 -16.81 5.21
CA VAL A 40 4.27 -17.47 5.82
C VAL A 40 5.25 -17.90 4.75
N THR A 41 4.75 -18.48 3.65
CA THR A 41 5.60 -18.92 2.54
C THR A 41 6.32 -17.75 1.87
N THR A 42 5.66 -16.61 1.67
CA THR A 42 6.27 -15.35 1.21
C THR A 42 7.43 -14.94 2.10
N VAL A 43 7.22 -14.88 3.42
CA VAL A 43 8.27 -14.50 4.38
C VAL A 43 9.48 -15.44 4.29
N ILE A 44 9.24 -16.75 4.17
CA ILE A 44 10.33 -17.74 4.03
C ILE A 44 11.12 -17.50 2.74
N PHE A 45 10.46 -17.33 1.60
CA PHE A 45 11.16 -17.10 0.33
C PHE A 45 11.86 -15.74 0.26
N SER A 46 11.30 -14.69 0.87
CA SER A 46 11.99 -13.41 1.01
C SER A 46 13.27 -13.52 1.85
N LEU A 47 13.22 -14.30 2.94
CA LEU A 47 14.40 -14.61 3.75
C LEU A 47 15.43 -15.42 2.96
N LEU A 48 15.00 -16.43 2.20
CA LEU A 48 15.88 -17.24 1.36
C LEU A 48 16.53 -16.40 0.25
N TYR A 49 15.73 -15.57 -0.45
CA TYR A 49 16.22 -14.64 -1.46
C TYR A 49 17.34 -13.76 -0.90
N GLN A 50 17.08 -13.12 0.24
CA GLN A 50 18.06 -12.25 0.87
C GLN A 50 19.28 -13.02 1.39
N SER A 51 19.09 -14.24 1.89
CA SER A 51 20.18 -15.11 2.37
C SER A 51 21.10 -15.54 1.22
N PHE A 52 20.55 -15.92 0.07
CA PHE A 52 21.34 -16.26 -1.11
C PHE A 52 22.06 -15.03 -1.68
N SER A 53 21.42 -13.86 -1.68
CA SER A 53 22.03 -12.59 -2.10
C SER A 53 23.23 -12.23 -1.21
N VAL A 54 23.04 -12.20 0.11
CA VAL A 54 24.10 -11.90 1.08
C VAL A 54 25.19 -12.99 1.05
N GLY A 55 24.80 -14.26 0.99
CA GLY A 55 25.73 -15.38 0.91
C GLY A 55 26.61 -15.32 -0.34
N SER A 56 26.04 -14.97 -1.49
CA SER A 56 26.78 -14.77 -2.75
C SER A 56 27.79 -13.63 -2.63
N ASN A 57 27.40 -12.49 -2.06
CA ASN A 57 28.30 -11.35 -1.88
C ASN A 57 29.40 -11.61 -0.84
N LEU A 58 29.10 -12.33 0.25
CA LEU A 58 30.10 -12.79 1.23
C LEU A 58 31.08 -13.77 0.60
N TRP A 59 30.58 -14.70 -0.23
CA TRP A 59 31.42 -15.65 -0.94
C TRP A 59 32.36 -14.95 -1.93
N LEU A 60 31.86 -13.95 -2.65
CA LEU A 60 32.67 -13.13 -3.54
C LEU A 60 33.71 -12.31 -2.78
N SER A 61 33.36 -11.78 -1.59
CA SER A 61 34.31 -11.13 -0.69
C SER A 61 35.43 -12.08 -0.28
N GLN A 62 35.12 -13.32 0.12
CA GLN A 62 36.11 -14.34 0.45
C GLN A 62 37.01 -14.68 -0.75
N TRP A 63 36.40 -14.87 -1.94
CA TRP A 63 37.12 -15.18 -3.17
C TRP A 63 38.10 -14.05 -3.55
N SER A 64 37.72 -12.78 -3.36
CA SER A 64 38.58 -11.62 -3.66
C SER A 64 39.86 -11.56 -2.83
N MET A 65 39.91 -12.27 -1.70
CA MET A 65 41.07 -12.30 -0.80
C MET A 65 42.03 -13.46 -1.07
N ASP A 66 41.61 -14.46 -1.85
CA ASP A 66 42.42 -15.63 -2.13
C ASP A 66 43.43 -15.31 -3.25
N GLN A 67 44.72 -15.38 -2.91
CA GLN A 67 45.82 -15.10 -3.86
C GLN A 67 46.27 -16.37 -4.61
N SER A 68 45.64 -17.52 -4.35
CA SER A 68 45.99 -18.78 -5.01
C SER A 68 45.61 -18.74 -6.50
N ASN A 69 46.58 -19.04 -7.36
CA ASN A 69 46.40 -19.03 -8.81
C ASN A 69 46.06 -20.43 -9.37
N ASP A 70 45.57 -21.33 -8.50
CA ASP A 70 45.25 -22.71 -8.84
C ASP A 70 43.89 -22.79 -9.56
N THR A 71 43.86 -23.47 -10.69
CA THR A 71 42.65 -23.72 -11.48
C THR A 71 41.58 -24.46 -10.69
N SER A 72 41.97 -25.40 -9.83
CA SER A 72 41.03 -26.16 -8.98
C SER A 72 40.33 -25.29 -7.93
N VAL A 73 41.05 -24.32 -7.36
CA VAL A 73 40.51 -23.38 -6.37
C VAL A 73 39.56 -22.39 -7.03
N ARG A 74 39.94 -21.85 -8.20
CA ARG A 74 39.07 -21.01 -9.03
C ARG A 74 37.77 -21.71 -9.40
N ASP A 75 37.84 -22.96 -9.88
CA ASP A 75 36.67 -23.71 -10.31
C ASP A 75 35.74 -24.04 -9.12
N LYS A 76 36.29 -24.20 -7.90
CA LYS A 76 35.51 -24.31 -6.66
C LYS A 76 34.79 -23.00 -6.32
N TYR A 77 35.47 -21.84 -6.35
CA TYR A 77 34.80 -20.56 -6.06
C TYR A 77 33.71 -20.24 -7.09
N LEU A 78 33.99 -20.47 -8.38
CA LEU A 78 33.05 -20.23 -9.46
C LEU A 78 31.83 -21.15 -9.37
N SER A 79 32.02 -22.44 -9.07
CA SER A 79 30.91 -23.39 -8.95
C SER A 79 30.00 -23.06 -7.77
N VAL A 80 30.54 -22.70 -6.60
CA VAL A 80 29.74 -22.29 -5.43
C VAL A 80 29.03 -20.96 -5.68
N TYR A 81 29.70 -19.99 -6.31
CA TYR A 81 29.06 -18.73 -6.68
C TYR A 81 27.92 -18.95 -7.68
N GLY A 82 28.12 -19.82 -8.67
CA GLY A 82 27.10 -20.21 -9.64
C GLY A 82 25.89 -20.90 -8.99
N THR A 83 26.10 -21.82 -8.06
CA THR A 83 24.98 -22.48 -7.36
C THR A 83 24.22 -21.53 -6.45
N LEU A 84 24.91 -20.63 -5.74
CA LEU A 84 24.27 -19.54 -4.97
C LEU A 84 23.46 -18.61 -5.87
N GLY A 85 24.00 -18.25 -7.05
CA GLY A 85 23.31 -17.44 -8.05
C GLY A 85 22.04 -18.09 -8.61
N ILE A 86 22.07 -19.39 -8.89
CA ILE A 86 20.89 -20.15 -9.30
C ILE A 86 19.84 -20.20 -8.17
N GLY A 87 20.28 -20.45 -6.93
CA GLY A 87 19.40 -20.41 -5.75
C GLY A 87 18.76 -19.04 -5.55
N HIS A 88 19.52 -17.96 -5.75
CA HIS A 88 19.05 -16.59 -5.72
C HIS A 88 18.00 -16.31 -6.81
N ALA A 89 18.25 -16.73 -8.06
CA ALA A 89 17.33 -16.54 -9.18
C ALA A 89 16.00 -17.29 -8.97
N ILE A 90 16.06 -18.55 -8.51
CA ILE A 90 14.86 -19.35 -8.20
C ILE A 90 14.08 -18.70 -7.04
N SER A 91 14.78 -18.27 -5.99
CA SER A 91 14.15 -17.61 -4.84
C SER A 91 13.52 -16.27 -5.24
N SER A 92 14.15 -15.51 -6.14
CA SER A 92 13.60 -14.26 -6.69
C SER A 92 12.28 -14.53 -7.41
N PHE A 93 12.26 -15.51 -8.32
CA PHE A 93 11.05 -15.87 -9.06
C PHE A 93 9.91 -16.30 -8.12
N LEU A 94 10.22 -17.11 -7.10
CA LEU A 94 9.22 -17.55 -6.12
C LEU A 94 8.77 -16.42 -5.20
N CYS A 95 9.67 -15.49 -4.83
CA CYS A 95 9.36 -14.32 -4.04
C CYS A 95 8.39 -13.38 -4.77
N ASP A 96 8.44 -13.30 -6.10
CA ASP A 96 7.49 -12.52 -6.90
C ASP A 96 6.18 -13.27 -7.17
N LEU A 97 6.26 -14.57 -7.47
CA LEU A 97 5.10 -15.37 -7.86
C LEU A 97 4.14 -15.66 -6.69
N ILE A 98 4.67 -16.01 -5.51
CA ILE A 98 3.85 -16.48 -4.38
C ILE A 98 2.93 -15.37 -3.83
N PRO A 99 3.40 -14.13 -3.57
CA PRO A 99 2.54 -13.04 -3.17
C PRO A 99 1.49 -12.70 -4.23
N LEU A 100 1.85 -12.79 -5.52
CA LEU A 100 0.92 -12.50 -6.61
C LEU A 100 -0.23 -13.51 -6.65
N LEU A 101 0.05 -14.80 -6.51
CA LEU A 101 -0.98 -15.84 -6.41
C LEU A 101 -1.85 -15.69 -5.15
N GLY A 102 -1.22 -15.33 -4.02
CA GLY A 102 -1.94 -15.05 -2.77
C GLY A 102 -2.86 -13.83 -2.88
N ALA A 103 -2.39 -12.77 -3.53
CA ALA A 103 -3.17 -11.57 -3.81
C ALA A 103 -4.34 -11.84 -4.76
N TRP A 104 -4.12 -12.62 -5.82
CA TRP A 104 -5.20 -13.04 -6.72
C TRP A 104 -6.29 -13.82 -5.99
N LYS A 105 -5.89 -14.76 -5.10
CA LYS A 105 -6.85 -15.49 -4.26
C LYS A 105 -7.62 -14.55 -3.32
N ALA A 106 -6.93 -13.60 -2.69
CA ALA A 106 -7.56 -12.60 -1.82
C ALA A 106 -8.54 -11.71 -2.58
N ALA A 107 -8.19 -11.29 -3.79
CA ALA A 107 -9.03 -10.51 -4.69
C ALA A 107 -10.35 -11.23 -5.00
N VAL A 108 -10.27 -12.48 -5.45
CA VAL A 108 -11.46 -13.30 -5.72
C VAL A 108 -12.33 -13.47 -4.47
N TYR A 109 -11.71 -13.76 -3.32
CA TYR A 109 -12.44 -13.90 -2.06
C TYR A 109 -13.16 -12.61 -1.65
N LEU A 110 -12.45 -11.47 -1.64
CA LEU A 110 -13.00 -10.18 -1.24
C LEU A 110 -14.05 -9.68 -2.22
N HIS A 111 -13.88 -9.89 -3.53
CA HIS A 111 -14.90 -9.56 -4.53
C HIS A 111 -16.18 -10.36 -4.31
N ASN A 112 -16.09 -11.67 -4.13
CA ASN A 112 -17.26 -12.53 -3.88
C ASN A 112 -17.91 -12.22 -2.52
N HIS A 113 -17.11 -11.92 -1.50
CA HIS A 113 -17.62 -11.52 -0.19
C HIS A 113 -18.35 -10.17 -0.26
N LEU A 114 -17.79 -9.19 -0.96
CA LEU A 114 -18.44 -7.89 -1.21
C LEU A 114 -19.76 -8.07 -1.96
N LEU A 115 -19.76 -8.83 -3.06
CA LEU A 115 -20.96 -9.09 -3.87
C LEU A 115 -22.06 -9.77 -3.06
N SER A 116 -21.73 -10.86 -2.37
CA SER A 116 -22.70 -11.60 -1.55
C SER A 116 -23.24 -10.78 -0.37
N SER A 117 -22.44 -9.89 0.20
CA SER A 117 -22.87 -9.02 1.30
C SER A 117 -23.81 -7.93 0.79
N ILE A 118 -23.45 -7.24 -0.31
CA ILE A 118 -24.28 -6.18 -0.91
C ILE A 118 -25.65 -6.72 -1.33
N LEU A 119 -25.70 -7.90 -1.94
CA LEU A 119 -26.96 -8.53 -2.37
C LEU A 119 -27.90 -8.88 -1.20
N ARG A 120 -27.40 -8.90 0.05
CA ARG A 120 -28.19 -9.13 1.26
C ARG A 120 -28.53 -7.85 2.02
N LEU A 121 -28.14 -6.68 1.53
CA LEU A 121 -28.43 -5.41 2.22
C LEU A 121 -29.87 -4.98 2.02
N PRO A 122 -30.47 -4.26 3.00
CA PRO A 122 -31.84 -3.81 2.90
C PRO A 122 -32.03 -2.76 1.81
N LEU A 123 -33.26 -2.65 1.28
CA LEU A 123 -33.64 -1.60 0.32
C LEU A 123 -33.28 -0.20 0.81
N SER A 124 -33.41 0.07 2.11
CA SER A 124 -33.02 1.35 2.71
C SER A 124 -31.55 1.73 2.47
N PHE A 125 -30.64 0.75 2.38
CA PHE A 125 -29.25 1.00 2.01
C PHE A 125 -29.12 1.52 0.59
N PHE A 126 -29.88 0.94 -0.36
CA PHE A 126 -29.84 1.35 -1.77
C PHE A 126 -30.52 2.70 -2.00
N ASP A 127 -31.51 3.06 -1.19
CA ASP A 127 -32.18 4.37 -1.25
C ASP A 127 -31.31 5.50 -0.67
N THR A 128 -30.51 5.20 0.36
CA THR A 128 -29.63 6.17 1.03
C THR A 128 -28.22 6.24 0.40
N THR A 129 -27.79 5.19 -0.29
CA THR A 129 -26.45 5.09 -0.87
C THR A 129 -26.47 5.36 -2.38
N PRO A 130 -25.75 6.38 -2.88
CA PRO A 130 -25.69 6.66 -4.31
C PRO A 130 -25.15 5.47 -5.11
N THR A 131 -25.79 5.13 -6.23
CA THR A 131 -25.35 4.03 -7.12
C THR A 131 -23.89 4.19 -7.55
N GLY A 132 -23.43 5.42 -7.78
CA GLY A 132 -22.03 5.72 -8.12
C GLY A 132 -21.04 5.30 -7.01
N ARG A 133 -21.44 5.36 -5.73
CA ARG A 133 -20.60 4.94 -4.61
C ARG A 133 -20.43 3.42 -4.62
N ILE A 134 -21.51 2.67 -4.83
CA ILE A 134 -21.46 1.20 -4.97
C ILE A 134 -20.59 0.81 -6.17
N LEU A 135 -20.77 1.48 -7.32
CA LEU A 135 -19.95 1.25 -8.50
C LEU A 135 -18.47 1.55 -8.26
N SER A 136 -18.15 2.58 -7.48
CA SER A 136 -16.76 2.92 -7.13
C SER A 136 -16.07 1.83 -6.29
N ARG A 137 -16.83 1.10 -5.45
CA ARG A 137 -16.30 -0.06 -4.71
C ARG A 137 -15.92 -1.19 -5.66
N PHE A 138 -16.83 -1.56 -6.57
CA PHE A 138 -16.60 -2.64 -7.54
C PHE A 138 -15.59 -2.31 -8.64
N SER A 139 -15.40 -1.03 -8.96
CA SER A 139 -14.46 -0.59 -9.98
C SER A 139 -13.13 -0.19 -9.38
N LYS A 140 -13.07 0.96 -8.68
CA LYS A 140 -11.81 1.56 -8.26
C LYS A 140 -11.18 0.86 -7.07
N ASP A 141 -11.97 0.51 -6.05
CA ASP A 141 -11.40 -0.14 -4.85
C ASP A 141 -10.97 -1.59 -5.16
N ILE A 142 -11.70 -2.32 -6.00
CA ILE A 142 -11.27 -3.64 -6.53
C ILE A 142 -10.05 -3.50 -7.46
N ASP A 143 -9.98 -2.50 -8.35
CA ASP A 143 -8.77 -2.25 -9.15
C ASP A 143 -7.51 -2.01 -8.29
N VAL A 144 -7.65 -1.26 -7.19
CA VAL A 144 -6.57 -1.06 -6.23
C VAL A 144 -6.20 -2.38 -5.56
N LEU A 145 -7.17 -3.20 -5.17
CA LEU A 145 -6.97 -4.51 -4.56
C LEU A 145 -6.23 -5.49 -5.50
N ASP A 146 -6.54 -5.45 -6.78
CA ASP A 146 -6.06 -6.40 -7.79
C ASP A 146 -4.66 -6.02 -8.30
N ASN A 147 -4.42 -4.73 -8.56
CA ASN A 147 -3.23 -4.27 -9.27
C ASN A 147 -2.23 -3.53 -8.37
N THR A 148 -2.72 -2.60 -7.54
CA THR A 148 -1.84 -1.62 -6.87
C THR A 148 -1.37 -2.11 -5.49
N LEU A 149 -2.30 -2.68 -4.72
CA LEU A 149 -2.03 -3.16 -3.35
C LEU A 149 -1.03 -4.32 -3.33
N PRO A 150 -1.11 -5.34 -4.22
CA PRO A 150 -0.15 -6.44 -4.22
C PRO A 150 1.27 -5.96 -4.50
N GLN A 151 1.43 -5.04 -5.46
CA GLN A 151 2.71 -4.42 -5.77
C GLN A 151 3.26 -3.64 -4.57
N SER A 152 2.41 -2.86 -3.89
CA SER A 152 2.82 -2.08 -2.71
C SER A 152 3.27 -2.98 -1.55
N VAL A 153 2.55 -4.08 -1.31
CA VAL A 153 2.87 -5.04 -0.25
C VAL A 153 4.17 -5.79 -0.55
N SER A 154 4.34 -6.30 -1.79
CA SER A 154 5.57 -6.99 -2.20
C SER A 154 6.79 -6.07 -2.13
N ALA A 155 6.67 -4.82 -2.60
CA ALA A 155 7.74 -3.83 -2.50
C ALA A 155 8.09 -3.51 -1.04
N LEU A 156 7.09 -3.45 -0.14
CA LEU A 156 7.35 -3.23 1.29
C LEU A 156 8.17 -4.38 1.88
N PHE A 157 7.76 -5.63 1.64
CA PHE A 157 8.50 -6.79 2.12
C PHE A 157 9.93 -6.80 1.60
N TYR A 158 10.11 -6.56 0.29
CA TYR A 158 11.43 -6.49 -0.34
C TYR A 158 12.35 -5.49 0.37
N HIS A 159 11.93 -4.23 0.53
CA HIS A 159 12.76 -3.20 1.15
C HIS A 159 12.98 -3.41 2.65
N VAL A 160 12.01 -3.99 3.38
CA VAL A 160 12.20 -4.34 4.80
C VAL A 160 13.27 -5.42 4.94
N PHE A 161 13.19 -6.50 4.16
CA PHE A 161 14.19 -7.58 4.23
C PHE A 161 15.57 -7.12 3.74
N GLU A 162 15.61 -6.33 2.67
CA GLU A 162 16.84 -5.71 2.16
C GLU A 162 17.51 -4.84 3.23
N LEU A 163 16.74 -3.99 3.91
CA LEU A 163 17.24 -3.14 4.99
C LEU A 163 17.79 -3.97 6.16
N VAL A 164 17.02 -4.95 6.64
CA VAL A 164 17.42 -5.81 7.77
C VAL A 164 18.71 -6.55 7.45
N ALA A 165 18.81 -7.14 6.26
CA ALA A 165 20.01 -7.86 5.86
C ALA A 165 21.21 -6.95 5.65
N THR A 166 21.00 -5.77 5.07
CA THR A 166 22.08 -4.80 4.90
C THR A 166 22.63 -4.33 6.23
N LEU A 167 21.75 -4.00 7.19
CA LEU A 167 22.15 -3.68 8.56
C LEU A 167 22.85 -4.86 9.24
N ALA A 168 22.37 -6.10 9.04
CA ALA A 168 23.00 -7.29 9.59
C ALA A 168 24.44 -7.49 9.07
N VAL A 169 24.68 -7.29 7.77
CA VAL A 169 26.04 -7.39 7.19
C VAL A 169 26.97 -6.31 7.74
N ILE A 170 26.49 -5.07 7.87
CA ILE A 170 27.29 -3.97 8.42
C ILE A 170 27.59 -4.20 9.90
N ILE A 171 26.62 -4.63 10.71
CA ILE A 171 26.83 -4.93 12.14
C ILE A 171 27.78 -6.11 12.32
N PHE A 172 27.65 -7.16 11.49
CA PHE A 172 28.54 -8.32 11.53
C PHE A 172 29.99 -7.92 11.23
N THR A 173 30.18 -6.99 10.28
CA THR A 173 31.51 -6.59 9.83
C THR A 173 32.12 -5.50 10.71
N ILE A 174 31.32 -4.54 11.17
CA ILE A 174 31.71 -3.39 11.98
C ILE A 174 30.78 -3.31 13.19
N PRO A 175 31.01 -4.11 14.25
CA PRO A 175 30.12 -4.14 15.43
C PRO A 175 29.95 -2.78 16.10
N ILE A 176 30.99 -1.94 16.07
CA ILE A 176 30.96 -0.59 16.66
C ILE A 176 29.97 0.36 15.94
N PHE A 177 29.59 0.06 14.70
CA PHE A 177 28.59 0.82 13.96
C PHE A 177 27.21 0.80 14.64
N THR A 178 26.92 -0.22 15.47
CA THR A 178 25.68 -0.29 16.26
C THR A 178 25.45 0.96 17.10
N ALA A 179 26.51 1.58 17.62
CA ALA A 179 26.39 2.83 18.38
C ALA A 179 25.92 4.02 17.51
N ALA A 180 26.27 4.02 16.22
CA ALA A 180 25.85 5.05 15.26
C ALA A 180 24.42 4.83 14.73
N ILE A 181 23.91 3.59 14.73
CA ILE A 181 22.55 3.27 14.29
C ILE A 181 21.50 3.99 15.16
N ILE A 182 21.70 4.04 16.47
CA ILE A 182 20.73 4.62 17.41
C ILE A 182 20.42 6.10 17.11
N PRO A 183 21.41 7.03 17.06
CA PRO A 183 21.14 8.43 16.77
C PRO A 183 20.61 8.64 15.35
N ILE A 184 21.09 7.88 14.36
CA ILE A 184 20.61 7.96 12.96
C ILE A 184 19.15 7.49 12.87
N GLY A 185 18.79 6.42 13.59
CA GLY A 185 17.43 5.91 13.67
C GLY A 185 16.45 6.90 14.32
N ILE A 186 16.90 7.63 15.35
CA ILE A 186 16.09 8.71 15.95
C ILE A 186 15.84 9.82 14.94
N LEU A 187 16.88 10.29 14.23
CA LEU A 187 16.74 11.31 13.20
C LEU A 187 15.80 10.85 12.07
N TYR A 188 15.95 9.59 11.64
CA TYR A 188 15.09 8.99 10.63
C TYR A 188 13.62 8.96 11.07
N TYR A 189 13.35 8.51 12.30
CA TYR A 189 12.01 8.48 12.87
C TYR A 189 11.38 9.88 12.92
N LEU A 190 12.15 10.90 13.32
CA LEU A 190 11.67 12.29 13.35
C LEU A 190 11.30 12.80 11.94
N VAL A 191 12.17 12.56 10.94
CA VAL A 191 11.91 12.95 9.54
C VAL A 191 10.68 12.22 9.00
N GLN A 192 10.60 10.90 9.22
CA GLN A 192 9.47 10.08 8.78
C GLN A 192 8.15 10.55 9.38
N ARG A 193 8.13 10.85 10.69
CA ARG A 193 6.92 11.31 11.38
C ARG A 193 6.39 12.62 10.79
N VAL A 194 7.27 13.58 10.52
CA VAL A 194 6.90 14.85 9.89
C VAL A 194 6.40 14.62 8.47
N PHE A 195 7.14 13.84 7.67
CA PHE A 195 6.78 13.57 6.27
C PHE A 195 5.41 12.91 6.14
N VAL A 196 5.16 11.83 6.89
CA VAL A 196 3.91 11.05 6.78
C VAL A 196 2.71 11.93 7.17
N ALA A 197 2.83 12.73 8.24
CA ALA A 197 1.77 13.63 8.66
C ALA A 197 1.45 14.69 7.58
N THR A 198 2.47 15.32 6.99
CA THR A 198 2.30 16.34 5.95
C THR A 198 1.81 15.75 4.63
N SER A 199 2.43 14.65 4.16
CA SER A 199 2.09 13.97 2.91
C SER A 199 0.62 13.54 2.88
N ARG A 200 0.11 13.01 4.01
CA ARG A 200 -1.30 12.61 4.13
C ARG A 200 -2.26 13.79 3.92
N GLN A 201 -1.97 14.95 4.51
CA GLN A 201 -2.82 16.13 4.34
C GLN A 201 -2.75 16.69 2.91
N LEU A 202 -1.56 16.69 2.30
CA LEU A 202 -1.37 17.12 0.92
C LEU A 202 -2.14 16.22 -0.06
N ARG A 203 -2.06 14.89 0.10
CA ARG A 203 -2.86 13.94 -0.68
C ARG A 203 -4.36 14.16 -0.52
N ARG A 204 -4.82 14.50 0.70
CA ARG A 204 -6.24 14.82 0.95
C ARG A 204 -6.67 16.07 0.19
N LEU A 205 -5.89 17.15 0.26
CA LEU A 205 -6.16 18.41 -0.47
C LEU A 205 -6.16 18.18 -1.98
N GLU A 206 -5.21 17.42 -2.50
CA GLU A 206 -5.13 17.04 -3.92
C GLU A 206 -6.38 16.26 -4.37
N SER A 207 -6.80 15.26 -3.59
CA SER A 207 -7.98 14.45 -3.90
C SER A 207 -9.27 15.28 -3.94
N VAL A 208 -9.48 16.14 -2.93
CA VAL A 208 -10.67 17.00 -2.83
C VAL A 208 -10.70 18.08 -3.91
N SER A 209 -9.56 18.71 -4.21
CA SER A 209 -9.48 19.75 -5.25
C SER A 209 -9.66 19.22 -6.68
N ARG A 210 -9.44 17.92 -6.91
CA ARG A 210 -9.59 17.29 -8.24
C ARG A 210 -11.05 17.05 -8.64
N SER A 211 -11.94 16.75 -7.67
CA SER A 211 -13.35 16.42 -7.96
C SER A 211 -14.12 17.52 -8.72
N PRO A 212 -14.02 18.82 -8.34
CA PRO A 212 -14.71 19.91 -9.03
C PRO A 212 -14.37 20.05 -10.52
N ILE A 213 -13.19 19.60 -10.96
CA ILE A 213 -12.77 19.62 -12.37
C ILE A 213 -13.63 18.64 -13.18
N TYR A 214 -13.78 17.41 -12.69
CA TYR A 214 -14.61 16.39 -13.34
C TYR A 214 -16.10 16.79 -13.35
N SER A 215 -16.59 17.36 -12.25
CA SER A 215 -17.97 17.87 -12.19
C SER A 215 -18.21 19.00 -13.20
N HIS A 216 -17.29 19.97 -13.28
CA HIS A 216 -17.37 21.06 -14.28
C HIS A 216 -17.46 20.53 -15.70
N PHE A 217 -16.63 19.53 -16.00
CA PHE A 217 -16.55 18.93 -17.32
C PHE A 217 -17.83 18.18 -17.66
N GLY A 218 -18.38 17.42 -16.71
CA GLY A 218 -19.67 16.75 -16.86
C GLY A 218 -20.83 17.71 -17.12
N GLU A 219 -20.93 18.79 -16.34
CA GLU A 219 -21.94 19.85 -16.54
C GLU A 219 -21.78 20.54 -17.89
N THR A 220 -20.54 20.82 -18.30
CA THR A 220 -20.24 21.48 -19.59
C THR A 220 -20.67 20.61 -20.76
N ILE A 221 -20.43 19.29 -20.73
CA ILE A 221 -20.86 18.37 -21.79
C ILE A 221 -22.38 18.34 -21.89
N GLN A 222 -23.09 18.19 -20.77
CA GLN A 222 -24.55 18.15 -20.77
C GLN A 222 -25.16 19.48 -21.23
N GLY A 223 -24.56 20.61 -20.84
CA GLY A 223 -25.02 21.96 -21.17
C GLY A 223 -24.43 22.58 -22.44
N THR A 224 -23.70 21.82 -23.27
CA THR A 224 -22.90 22.39 -24.37
C THR A 224 -23.73 23.19 -25.38
N GLN A 225 -24.97 22.77 -25.66
CA GLN A 225 -25.87 23.51 -26.56
C GLN A 225 -26.25 24.87 -25.97
N THR A 226 -26.64 24.89 -24.69
CA THR A 226 -27.02 26.10 -23.95
C THR A 226 -25.86 27.08 -23.82
N ILE A 227 -24.65 26.59 -23.49
CA ILE A 227 -23.44 27.42 -23.39
C ILE A 227 -23.13 28.12 -24.72
N ARG A 228 -23.24 27.38 -25.84
CA ARG A 228 -23.02 27.94 -27.18
C ARG A 228 -24.12 28.90 -27.61
N ALA A 229 -25.38 28.61 -27.27
CA ALA A 229 -26.51 29.47 -27.59
C ALA A 229 -26.43 30.84 -26.90
N TYR A 230 -25.95 30.89 -25.65
CA TYR A 230 -25.78 32.15 -24.90
C TYR A 230 -24.41 32.83 -25.13
N GLY A 231 -23.49 32.23 -25.88
CA GLY A 231 -22.18 32.84 -26.17
C GLY A 231 -21.28 33.01 -24.94
N VAL A 232 -21.39 32.13 -23.93
CA VAL A 232 -20.66 32.24 -22.65
C VAL A 232 -19.48 31.27 -22.52
N GLN A 233 -18.87 30.88 -23.64
CA GLN A 233 -17.76 29.92 -23.69
C GLN A 233 -16.56 30.39 -22.86
N ASP A 234 -16.13 31.65 -23.03
CA ASP A 234 -14.95 32.19 -22.35
C ASP A 234 -15.09 32.15 -20.82
N ARG A 235 -16.31 32.36 -20.30
CA ARG A 235 -16.61 32.22 -18.87
C ARG A 235 -16.39 30.78 -18.39
N PHE A 236 -16.84 29.80 -19.16
CA PHE A 236 -16.68 28.38 -18.81
C PHE A 236 -15.22 27.92 -18.94
N ILE A 237 -14.47 28.46 -19.90
CA ILE A 237 -13.03 28.24 -20.06
C ILE A 237 -12.29 28.79 -18.83
N GLY A 238 -12.50 30.05 -18.46
CA GLY A 238 -11.84 30.65 -17.30
C GLY A 238 -12.20 29.96 -15.97
N LEU A 239 -13.44 29.47 -15.82
CA LEU A 239 -13.82 28.62 -14.67
C LEU A 239 -13.07 27.29 -14.67
N SER A 240 -12.87 26.68 -15.84
CA SER A 240 -12.12 25.43 -15.96
C SER A 240 -10.65 25.64 -15.60
N GLU A 241 -10.02 26.69 -16.13
CA GLU A 241 -8.64 27.08 -15.83
C GLU A 241 -8.47 27.32 -14.33
N ALA A 242 -9.33 28.12 -13.70
CA ALA A 242 -9.26 28.41 -12.27
C ALA A 242 -9.37 27.14 -11.38
N ARG A 243 -10.23 26.17 -11.77
CA ARG A 243 -10.35 24.90 -11.04
C ARG A 243 -9.10 24.02 -11.21
N VAL A 244 -8.51 24.00 -12.39
CA VAL A 244 -7.25 23.30 -12.65
C VAL A 244 -6.11 23.95 -11.87
N ASP A 245 -6.00 25.27 -11.88
CA ASP A 245 -4.98 26.02 -11.16
C ASP A 245 -5.06 25.77 -9.65
N PHE A 246 -6.26 25.76 -9.08
CA PHE A 246 -6.47 25.42 -7.67
C PHE A 246 -5.97 24.00 -7.34
N ASN A 247 -6.24 23.03 -8.21
CA ASN A 247 -5.72 21.67 -8.03
C ASN A 247 -4.18 21.62 -8.14
N GLN A 248 -3.59 22.37 -9.07
CA GLN A 248 -2.12 22.47 -9.19
C GLN A 248 -1.48 23.07 -7.93
N VAL A 249 -2.10 24.09 -7.33
CA VAL A 249 -1.65 24.67 -6.05
C VAL A 249 -1.65 23.63 -4.91
N CYS A 250 -2.60 22.68 -4.92
CA CYS A 250 -2.60 21.58 -3.95
C CYS A 250 -1.60 20.46 -4.29
N MET A 251 -1.41 20.16 -5.58
CA MET A 251 -0.55 19.06 -6.06
C MET A 251 0.94 19.39 -5.96
N PHE A 252 1.33 20.62 -6.29
CA PHE A 252 2.74 21.03 -6.36
C PHE A 252 3.50 20.88 -5.02
N PRO A 253 2.93 21.26 -3.85
CA PRO A 253 3.56 20.98 -2.56
C PRO A 253 3.79 19.49 -2.29
N SER A 254 2.92 18.59 -2.80
CA SER A 254 3.10 17.13 -2.67
C SER A 254 4.37 16.68 -3.40
N MET A 255 4.63 17.22 -4.60
CA MET A 255 5.88 16.96 -5.34
C MET A 255 7.11 17.48 -4.60
N ILE A 256 7.03 18.71 -4.07
CA ILE A 256 8.13 19.30 -3.29
C ILE A 256 8.39 18.50 -2.01
N ALA A 257 7.36 18.04 -1.31
CA ALA A 257 7.49 17.23 -0.10
C ALA A 257 8.24 15.91 -0.38
N ASN A 258 7.97 15.26 -1.51
CA ASN A 258 8.73 14.07 -1.94
C ASN A 258 10.21 14.39 -2.19
N ARG A 259 10.53 15.54 -2.79
CA ARG A 259 11.92 15.99 -3.00
C ARG A 259 12.61 16.34 -1.68
N TRP A 260 11.91 17.00 -0.77
CA TRP A 260 12.40 17.29 0.57
C TRP A 260 12.76 16.00 1.31
N LEU A 261 11.90 14.98 1.26
CA LEU A 261 12.18 13.69 1.86
C LEU A 261 13.43 13.04 1.26
N ALA A 262 13.52 13.00 -0.07
CA ALA A 262 14.64 12.40 -0.77
C ALA A 262 15.98 13.02 -0.34
N VAL A 263 16.08 14.35 -0.31
CA VAL A 263 17.30 15.06 0.11
C VAL A 263 17.66 14.76 1.57
N ARG A 264 16.67 14.68 2.47
CA ARG A 264 16.92 14.35 3.89
C ARG A 264 17.37 12.90 4.05
N MET A 265 16.77 11.96 3.32
CA MET A 265 17.13 10.54 3.36
C MET A 265 18.52 10.28 2.76
N GLU A 266 18.86 10.93 1.65
CA GLU A 266 20.21 10.88 1.07
C GLU A 266 21.25 11.50 2.01
N GLY A 267 20.91 12.60 2.70
CA GLY A 267 21.78 13.20 3.71
C GLY A 267 22.06 12.25 4.89
N LEU A 268 21.01 11.65 5.47
CA LEU A 268 21.15 10.65 6.54
C LEU A 268 21.92 9.41 6.07
N GLY A 269 21.64 8.96 4.86
CA GLY A 269 22.36 7.86 4.22
C GLY A 269 23.84 8.16 4.01
N SER A 270 24.18 9.40 3.63
CA SER A 270 25.57 9.84 3.49
C SER A 270 26.32 9.82 4.82
N PHE A 271 25.65 10.12 5.95
CA PHE A 271 26.25 9.95 7.27
C PHE A 271 26.50 8.48 7.61
N ILE A 272 25.61 7.56 7.22
CA ILE A 272 25.84 6.11 7.39
C ILE A 272 27.11 5.69 6.64
N VAL A 273 27.24 6.07 5.37
CA VAL A 273 28.42 5.78 4.56
C VAL A 273 29.69 6.40 5.18
N LEU A 274 29.61 7.64 5.68
CA LEU A 274 30.71 8.31 6.36
C LEU A 274 31.17 7.53 7.60
N PHE A 275 30.24 7.13 8.48
CA PHE A 275 30.59 6.37 9.69
C PHE A 275 31.15 4.98 9.37
N VAL A 276 30.57 4.28 8.39
CA VAL A 276 31.08 2.98 7.93
C VAL A 276 32.50 3.14 7.40
N ALA A 277 32.77 4.15 6.57
CA ALA A 277 34.10 4.43 6.05
C ALA A 277 35.09 4.82 7.16
N LEU A 278 34.71 5.70 8.09
CA LEU A 278 35.56 6.10 9.22
C LEU A 278 35.92 4.90 10.11
N PHE A 279 34.95 4.06 10.46
CA PHE A 279 35.20 2.88 11.29
C PHE A 279 35.98 1.80 10.56
N ALA A 280 35.78 1.64 9.24
CA ALA A 280 36.60 0.75 8.43
C ALA A 280 38.06 1.19 8.35
N VAL A 281 38.33 2.51 8.24
CA VAL A 281 39.69 3.06 8.26
C VAL A 281 40.32 2.93 9.64
N TRP A 282 39.55 3.16 10.70
CA TRP A 282 40.02 3.00 12.07
C TRP A 282 40.34 1.53 12.39
N GLY A 283 39.51 0.60 11.93
CA GLY A 283 39.69 -0.85 12.08
C GLY A 283 40.60 -1.50 11.02
N ARG A 284 41.32 -0.73 10.20
CA ARG A 284 42.07 -1.22 9.03
C ARG A 284 43.08 -2.33 9.33
N GLU A 285 43.63 -2.35 10.55
CA GLU A 285 44.66 -3.32 10.95
C GLU A 285 44.06 -4.66 11.37
N THR A 286 42.78 -4.67 11.76
CA THR A 286 42.06 -5.85 12.24
C THR A 286 41.06 -6.40 11.23
N MET A 287 40.73 -5.63 10.19
CA MET A 287 39.67 -5.95 9.24
C MET A 287 40.21 -6.46 7.91
N ASN A 288 39.54 -7.48 7.39
CA ASN A 288 39.79 -8.04 6.07
C ASN A 288 39.41 -7.06 4.94
N PRO A 289 40.27 -6.81 3.94
CA PRO A 289 39.99 -5.87 2.84
C PRO A 289 38.70 -6.16 2.08
N GLY A 290 38.39 -7.44 1.81
CA GLY A 290 37.14 -7.85 1.15
C GLY A 290 35.90 -7.48 1.97
N MET A 291 35.95 -7.67 3.29
CA MET A 291 34.87 -7.34 4.20
C MET A 291 34.63 -5.83 4.34
N VAL A 292 35.72 -5.04 4.29
CA VAL A 292 35.63 -3.57 4.23
C VAL A 292 34.93 -3.11 2.94
N GLY A 293 35.34 -3.65 1.79
CA GLY A 293 34.71 -3.35 0.51
C GLY A 293 33.22 -3.73 0.49
N LEU A 294 32.89 -4.90 1.01
CA LEU A 294 31.52 -5.38 1.18
C LEU A 294 30.68 -4.43 2.04
N SER A 295 31.21 -4.00 3.19
CA SER A 295 30.50 -3.10 4.12
C SER A 295 30.20 -1.74 3.48
N ILE A 296 31.15 -1.19 2.72
CA ILE A 296 30.96 0.08 2.01
C ILE A 296 29.91 -0.07 0.90
N LEU A 297 29.93 -1.17 0.14
CA LEU A 297 28.93 -1.46 -0.89
C LEU A 297 27.51 -1.49 -0.31
N TYR A 298 27.33 -2.21 0.80
CA TYR A 298 26.06 -2.29 1.51
C TYR A 298 25.64 -0.96 2.14
N ALA A 299 26.58 -0.18 2.69
CA ALA A 299 26.29 1.14 3.23
C ALA A 299 25.79 2.12 2.16
N LEU A 300 26.31 2.04 0.94
CA LEU A 300 25.85 2.85 -0.18
C LEU A 300 24.40 2.51 -0.58
N GLN A 301 24.03 1.22 -0.55
CA GLN A 301 22.68 0.75 -0.90
C GLN A 301 21.61 1.19 0.11
N ILE A 302 21.93 1.24 1.41
CA ILE A 302 21.00 1.67 2.47
C ILE A 302 20.23 2.94 2.12
N THR A 303 20.92 3.91 1.51
CA THR A 303 20.36 5.22 1.20
C THR A 303 19.14 5.12 0.29
N GLN A 304 19.23 4.27 -0.73
CA GLN A 304 18.17 4.04 -1.69
C GLN A 304 17.05 3.18 -1.08
N THR A 305 17.41 2.12 -0.35
CA THR A 305 16.45 1.23 0.31
C THR A 305 15.57 2.01 1.31
N LEU A 306 16.16 2.90 2.13
CA LEU A 306 15.41 3.71 3.08
C LEU A 306 14.45 4.71 2.40
N ASN A 307 14.90 5.35 1.31
CA ASN A 307 14.06 6.28 0.55
C ASN A 307 12.83 5.55 -0.03
N TRP A 308 13.06 4.40 -0.66
CA TRP A 308 11.99 3.55 -1.16
C TRP A 308 11.07 3.03 -0.06
N LEU A 309 11.62 2.64 1.10
CA LEU A 309 10.83 2.12 2.22
C LEU A 309 9.79 3.14 2.71
N VAL A 310 10.18 4.41 2.91
CA VAL A 310 9.21 5.46 3.31
C VAL A 310 8.16 5.68 2.24
N ARG A 311 8.57 5.73 0.98
CA ARG A 311 7.66 5.95 -0.14
C ARG A 311 6.62 4.83 -0.23
N VAL A 312 7.07 3.58 -0.23
CA VAL A 312 6.20 2.39 -0.32
C VAL A 312 5.31 2.27 0.91
N THR A 313 5.79 2.62 2.11
CA THR A 313 4.94 2.65 3.31
C THR A 313 3.79 3.66 3.16
N SER A 314 4.06 4.86 2.63
CA SER A 314 3.02 5.87 2.38
C SER A 314 2.04 5.44 1.28
N GLU A 315 2.52 4.77 0.23
CA GLU A 315 1.67 4.20 -0.81
C GLU A 315 0.78 3.09 -0.24
N LEU A 316 1.31 2.18 0.57
CA LEU A 316 0.54 1.14 1.24
C LEU A 316 -0.54 1.70 2.16
N GLU A 317 -0.20 2.68 3.01
CA GLU A 317 -1.17 3.38 3.87
C GLU A 317 -2.31 4.03 3.08
N THR A 318 -2.03 4.52 1.88
CA THR A 318 -3.08 5.11 1.01
C THR A 318 -3.93 4.02 0.38
N ASN A 319 -3.30 2.97 -0.15
CA ASN A 319 -3.97 1.94 -0.94
C ASN A 319 -4.79 0.98 -0.08
N ILE A 320 -4.40 0.75 1.18
CA ILE A 320 -5.13 -0.15 2.09
C ILE A 320 -6.52 0.40 2.46
N VAL A 321 -6.77 1.71 2.29
CA VAL A 321 -8.09 2.33 2.51
C VAL A 321 -9.16 1.72 1.59
N ALA A 322 -8.78 1.25 0.40
CA ALA A 322 -9.69 0.51 -0.48
C ALA A 322 -10.20 -0.77 0.20
N VAL A 323 -9.34 -1.50 0.92
CA VAL A 323 -9.73 -2.70 1.67
C VAL A 323 -10.65 -2.35 2.84
N GLU A 324 -10.37 -1.25 3.55
CA GLU A 324 -11.21 -0.76 4.64
C GLU A 324 -12.65 -0.50 4.18
N ARG A 325 -12.80 0.15 3.03
CA ARG A 325 -14.09 0.45 2.40
C ARG A 325 -14.82 -0.81 1.92
N ILE A 326 -14.11 -1.78 1.34
CA ILE A 326 -14.70 -3.07 0.94
C ILE A 326 -15.18 -3.81 2.19
N LYS A 327 -14.40 -3.78 3.27
CA LYS A 327 -14.71 -4.43 4.53
C LYS A 327 -15.94 -3.82 5.21
N GLU A 328 -16.09 -2.50 5.17
CA GLU A 328 -17.28 -1.79 5.70
C GLU A 328 -18.58 -2.36 5.13
N TYR A 329 -18.62 -2.58 3.81
CA TYR A 329 -19.82 -3.11 3.13
C TYR A 329 -20.02 -4.60 3.42
N GLY A 330 -18.94 -5.35 3.66
CA GLY A 330 -18.99 -6.75 4.09
C GLY A 330 -19.50 -6.95 5.52
N GLU A 331 -19.31 -5.96 6.39
CA GLU A 331 -19.74 -6.01 7.80
C GLU A 331 -21.05 -5.26 8.06
N THR A 332 -21.64 -4.63 7.04
CA THR A 332 -22.93 -3.95 7.15
C THR A 332 -24.04 -4.96 7.45
N LYS A 333 -25.00 -4.58 8.32
CA LYS A 333 -26.07 -5.48 8.78
C LYS A 333 -26.93 -5.95 7.60
N PRO A 334 -26.98 -7.26 7.30
CA PRO A 334 -27.81 -7.79 6.23
C PRO A 334 -29.29 -7.86 6.64
N GLU A 335 -30.16 -8.02 5.64
CA GLU A 335 -31.54 -8.46 5.81
C GLU A 335 -31.63 -9.85 6.45
N ALA A 336 -32.86 -10.23 6.82
CA ALA A 336 -33.13 -11.56 7.34
C ALA A 336 -32.66 -12.65 6.36
N ALA A 337 -32.23 -13.79 6.90
CA ALA A 337 -31.76 -14.90 6.09
C ALA A 337 -32.86 -15.36 5.10
N TRP A 338 -32.48 -15.59 3.83
CA TRP A 338 -33.41 -16.08 2.80
C TRP A 338 -34.02 -17.43 3.15
N GLU A 339 -33.25 -18.30 3.80
CA GLU A 339 -33.71 -19.62 4.25
C GLU A 339 -33.55 -19.73 5.77
N LEU A 340 -34.66 -20.03 6.44
CA LEU A 340 -34.68 -20.33 7.86
C LEU A 340 -34.39 -21.82 8.05
N GLN A 341 -33.34 -22.16 8.83
CA GLN A 341 -32.96 -23.56 9.12
C GLN A 341 -34.07 -24.39 9.77
N LYS A 342 -35.10 -23.73 10.33
CA LYS A 342 -36.30 -24.36 10.89
C LYS A 342 -37.55 -23.72 10.29
N SER A 343 -37.74 -23.84 8.98
CA SER A 343 -39.02 -23.48 8.37
C SER A 343 -40.11 -24.44 8.86
N THR A 344 -41.14 -23.91 9.50
CA THR A 344 -42.33 -24.66 9.95
C THR A 344 -43.42 -24.71 8.88
N LEU A 345 -43.14 -24.22 7.68
CA LEU A 345 -44.12 -24.14 6.60
C LEU A 345 -44.24 -25.48 5.87
N SER A 346 -45.47 -25.93 5.63
CA SER A 346 -45.76 -27.10 4.80
C SER A 346 -45.38 -26.83 3.33
N ARG A 347 -45.12 -27.90 2.57
CA ARG A 347 -44.90 -27.81 1.11
C ARG A 347 -46.11 -27.27 0.36
N ASP A 348 -47.30 -27.43 0.93
CA ASP A 348 -48.56 -27.03 0.32
C ASP A 348 -48.90 -25.54 0.61
N TRP A 349 -48.01 -24.82 1.31
CA TRP A 349 -48.18 -23.38 1.54
C TRP A 349 -47.92 -22.56 0.27
N PRO A 350 -48.73 -21.52 -0.02
CA PRO A 350 -49.92 -21.05 0.71
C PRO A 350 -51.24 -21.74 0.26
N GLU A 351 -52.03 -22.25 1.21
CA GLU A 351 -53.26 -23.02 0.91
C GLU A 351 -54.50 -22.16 0.61
N GLN A 352 -54.72 -21.05 1.35
CA GLN A 352 -55.97 -20.28 1.31
C GLN A 352 -55.80 -18.80 0.94
N GLY A 353 -54.57 -18.32 0.74
CA GLY A 353 -54.29 -16.94 0.32
C GLY A 353 -54.83 -15.84 1.25
N ARG A 354 -55.24 -16.16 2.48
CA ARG A 354 -55.78 -15.20 3.44
C ARG A 354 -54.67 -14.30 3.99
N VAL A 355 -54.82 -12.99 3.86
CA VAL A 355 -53.91 -11.97 4.40
C VAL A 355 -54.66 -11.14 5.45
N GLU A 356 -54.10 -11.03 6.65
CA GLU A 356 -54.65 -10.27 7.76
C GLU A 356 -53.58 -9.34 8.34
N PHE A 357 -53.89 -8.05 8.46
CA PHE A 357 -53.01 -7.05 9.06
C PHE A 357 -53.50 -6.73 10.47
N GLN A 358 -52.63 -6.81 11.47
CA GLN A 358 -52.93 -6.47 12.86
C GLN A 358 -51.89 -5.43 13.33
N ASP A 359 -52.36 -4.24 13.70
CA ASP A 359 -51.53 -3.09 14.14
C ASP A 359 -50.32 -2.78 13.24
N PHE A 360 -50.49 -2.98 11.93
CA PHE A 360 -49.41 -2.80 10.95
C PHE A 360 -49.07 -1.31 10.77
N GLN A 361 -47.78 -0.99 10.88
CA GLN A 361 -47.25 0.35 10.62
C GLN A 361 -46.02 0.25 9.71
N VAL A 362 -45.93 1.16 8.74
CA VAL A 362 -44.75 1.36 7.89
C VAL A 362 -44.24 2.76 8.19
N ARG A 363 -42.92 2.90 8.29
CA ARG A 363 -42.26 4.16 8.62
C ARG A 363 -41.90 4.94 7.36
#